data_AF-A0A923QM98-F1
#
_entry.id   AF-A0A923QM98-F1
#
_cell.length_a   1.000
_cell.length_b   1.000
_cell.length_c   1.000
_cell.angle_alpha   90.00
_cell.angle_beta   90.00
_cell.angle_gamma   90.00
#
_symmetry.space_group_name_H-M   'P 1'
#
loop_
_entity.id
_entity.type
_entity.pdbx_description
1 polymer ?
#
loop_
_entity_poly.entity_id
_entity_poly.type
_entity_poly.pdbx_seq_one_letter_code
_entity_poly.pdbx_strand_id
1 'polypeptide(L)'
;MILLFLKDELLKSTYKHRIVITHHVPTRSHYPQQYINSHINSAFASELHGLIESTNANYWMYGHHYCNVLPFKIGNTTMVTNQLGYVMRGEQHLFKHGAVRVI
;
A
#
# COMPACT_ATOMS: atom_id res chain seq x y z
N MET A 1 12.06 -12.99 -5.12
CA MET A 1 11.96 -12.81 -6.58
C MET A 1 11.19 -11.53 -6.95
N ILE A 2 9.91 -11.36 -6.57
CA ILE A 2 9.11 -10.15 -6.87
C ILE A 2 9.68 -8.85 -6.27
N LEU A 3 10.23 -8.89 -5.05
CA LEU A 3 10.79 -7.70 -4.39
C LEU A 3 12.04 -7.15 -5.10
N LEU A 4 12.91 -8.05 -5.58
CA LEU A 4 14.12 -7.67 -6.32
C LEU A 4 13.73 -7.03 -7.66
N PHE A 5 12.74 -7.61 -8.35
CA PHE A 5 12.18 -7.02 -9.57
C PHE A 5 11.63 -5.61 -9.33
N LEU A 6 10.77 -5.42 -8.32
CA LEU A 6 10.20 -4.11 -7.98
C LEU A 6 11.30 -3.06 -7.70
N LYS A 7 12.32 -3.45 -6.95
CA LYS A 7 13.45 -2.56 -6.65
C LYS A 7 14.21 -2.17 -7.92
N ASP A 8 14.55 -3.15 -8.75
CA ASP A 8 15.35 -2.90 -9.94
C ASP A 8 14.60 -2.04 -10.96
N GLU A 9 13.33 -2.33 -11.22
CA GLU A 9 12.51 -1.56 -12.17
C GLU A 9 12.27 -0.13 -11.67
N LEU A 10 11.99 0.06 -10.37
CA LEU A 10 11.74 1.40 -9.84
C LEU A 10 13.01 2.25 -9.79
N LEU A 11 14.18 1.65 -9.54
CA LEU A 11 15.44 2.39 -9.56
C LEU A 11 15.93 2.72 -10.99
N LYS A 12 15.64 1.86 -11.97
CA LYS A 12 16.00 2.10 -13.38
C LYS A 12 15.05 3.06 -14.10
N SER A 13 13.79 3.13 -13.65
CA SER A 13 12.76 3.92 -14.32
C SER A 13 13.07 5.43 -14.29
N THR A 14 13.14 6.04 -15.47
CA THR A 14 13.37 7.48 -15.66
C THR A 14 12.07 8.29 -15.88
N TYR A 15 10.91 7.61 -15.82
CA TYR A 15 9.62 8.27 -16.00
C TYR A 15 9.29 9.23 -14.86
N LYS A 16 8.79 10.41 -15.22
CA LYS A 16 8.39 11.47 -14.27
C LYS A 16 7.24 11.06 -13.36
N HIS A 17 6.26 10.34 -13.90
CA HIS A 17 5.08 9.88 -13.16
C HIS A 17 5.14 8.35 -13.02
N ARG A 18 5.23 7.86 -11.79
CA ARG A 18 5.34 6.45 -11.45
C ARG A 18 4.34 6.08 -10.37
N ILE A 19 3.67 4.95 -10.59
CA ILE A 19 2.68 4.40 -9.68
C ILE A 19 3.05 2.95 -9.44
N VAL A 20 3.04 2.57 -8.17
CA VAL A 20 3.24 1.18 -7.76
C VAL A 20 1.92 0.63 -7.26
N ILE A 21 1.58 -0.59 -7.67
CA ILE A 21 0.39 -1.29 -7.21
C ILE A 21 0.83 -2.66 -6.70
N THR A 22 0.55 -2.95 -5.44
CA THR A 22 0.80 -4.26 -4.83
C THR A 22 -0.47 -4.76 -4.16
N HIS A 23 -0.73 -6.08 -4.19
CA HIS A 23 -1.87 -6.59 -3.43
C HIS A 23 -1.60 -6.54 -1.93
N HIS A 24 -0.47 -7.12 -1.48
CA HIS A 24 -0.07 -7.11 -0.06
C HIS A 24 0.26 -5.71 0.46
N VAL A 25 0.09 -5.54 1.77
CA VAL A 25 0.46 -4.31 2.48
C VAL A 25 1.99 -4.17 2.46
N PRO A 26 2.55 -3.05 1.95
CA PRO A 26 3.98 -2.91 1.72
C PRO A 26 4.74 -2.36 2.94
N THR A 27 4.05 -1.94 4.00
CA THR A 27 4.66 -1.44 5.24
C THR A 27 3.66 -1.55 6.39
N ARG A 28 4.16 -1.69 7.62
CA ARG A 28 3.36 -1.62 8.86
C ARG A 28 3.13 -0.18 9.34
N SER A 29 3.62 0.82 8.61
CA SER A 29 3.26 2.21 8.86
C SER A 29 1.76 2.42 8.68
N HIS A 30 1.07 3.01 9.66
CA HIS A 30 -0.39 3.15 9.68
C HIS A 30 -1.15 1.81 9.57
N TYR A 31 -0.58 0.72 10.09
CA TYR A 31 -1.28 -0.56 10.16
C TYR A 31 -2.44 -0.51 11.18
N PRO A 32 -3.55 -1.23 10.96
CA PRO A 32 -4.68 -1.19 11.89
C PRO A 32 -4.25 -1.60 13.31
N GLN A 33 -4.54 -0.76 14.30
CA GLN A 33 -4.11 -0.92 15.69
C GLN A 33 -4.47 -2.30 16.26
N GLN A 34 -5.66 -2.79 15.93
CA GLN A 34 -6.19 -4.09 16.34
C GLN A 34 -5.33 -5.29 15.89
N TYR A 35 -4.46 -5.10 14.88
CA TYR A 35 -3.62 -6.17 14.33
C TYR A 35 -2.13 -5.99 14.60
N ILE A 36 -1.65 -4.89 15.19
CA ILE A 36 -0.20 -4.58 15.31
C ILE A 36 0.61 -5.72 15.95
N ASN A 37 0.06 -6.39 16.96
CA ASN A 37 0.74 -7.48 17.69
C ASN A 37 0.38 -8.89 17.20
N SER A 38 -0.30 -9.00 16.06
CA SER A 38 -0.72 -10.29 15.52
C SER A 38 0.46 -11.10 14.98
N HIS A 39 0.59 -12.35 15.42
CA HIS A 39 1.65 -13.26 14.99
C HIS A 39 1.58 -13.61 13.49
N ILE A 40 0.42 -13.42 12.86
CA ILE A 40 0.21 -13.71 11.43
C ILE A 40 0.46 -12.49 10.54
N ASN A 41 0.92 -11.35 11.08
CA ASN A 41 1.13 -10.14 10.28
C ASN A 41 2.11 -10.32 9.11
N SER A 42 3.06 -11.25 9.20
CA SER A 42 3.95 -11.59 8.08
C SER A 42 3.21 -12.14 6.86
N ALA A 43 2.04 -12.73 7.05
CA ALA A 43 1.18 -13.18 5.96
C ALA A 43 0.41 -12.03 5.30
N PHE A 44 0.31 -10.86 5.93
CA PHE A 44 -0.49 -9.73 5.43
C PHE A 44 0.36 -8.54 4.97
N ALA A 45 1.43 -8.24 5.70
CA ALA A 45 2.27 -7.07 5.52
C ALA A 45 3.75 -7.44 5.38
N SER A 46 4.34 -6.94 4.31
CA SER A 46 5.79 -6.82 4.16
C SER A 46 6.29 -5.52 4.78
N GLU A 47 7.59 -5.42 5.07
CA GLU A 47 8.19 -4.17 5.54
C GLU A 47 9.16 -3.62 4.50
N LEU A 48 8.62 -2.80 3.59
CA LEU A 48 9.31 -2.21 2.45
C LEU A 48 9.49 -0.69 2.58
N HIS A 49 9.35 -0.12 3.78
CA HIS A 49 9.42 1.32 4.01
C HIS A 49 10.63 1.99 3.33
N GLY A 50 11.83 1.46 3.54
CA GLY A 50 13.05 2.02 2.91
C GLY A 50 13.07 1.92 1.38
N LEU A 51 12.41 0.91 0.79
CA LEU A 51 12.26 0.83 -0.67
C LEU A 51 11.28 1.89 -1.18
N ILE A 52 10.15 2.06 -0.50
CA ILE A 52 9.15 3.07 -0.86
C ILE A 52 9.76 4.48 -0.80
N GLU A 53 10.55 4.75 0.25
CA GLU A 53 11.23 6.03 0.44
C GLU A 53 12.29 6.30 -0.63
N SER A 54 13.13 5.30 -0.92
CA SER A 54 14.22 5.45 -1.92
C SER A 54 13.72 5.57 -3.35
N THR A 55 12.62 4.90 -3.69
CA THR A 55 12.12 4.88 -5.08
C THR A 55 11.40 6.15 -5.48
N ASN A 56 10.86 6.95 -4.54
CA ASN A 56 10.15 8.21 -4.84
C ASN A 56 9.07 8.06 -5.94
N ALA A 57 8.25 7.01 -5.87
CA ALA A 57 7.06 6.91 -6.72
C ALA A 57 6.06 8.02 -6.34
N ASN A 58 5.16 8.41 -7.24
CA ASN A 58 4.13 9.41 -6.89
C ASN A 58 3.07 8.79 -5.98
N TYR A 59 2.69 7.55 -6.29
CA TYR A 59 1.66 6.80 -5.58
C TYR A 59 2.04 5.34 -5.37
N TRP A 60 1.62 4.80 -4.23
CA TRP A 60 1.64 3.36 -3.98
C TRP A 60 0.26 2.89 -3.52
N MET A 61 -0.39 2.06 -4.32
CA MET A 61 -1.71 1.51 -4.03
C MET A 61 -1.57 0.09 -3.46
N TYR A 62 -2.26 -0.20 -2.35
CA TYR A 62 -2.17 -1.50 -1.70
C TYR A 62 -3.50 -1.98 -1.09
N GLY A 63 -3.56 -3.26 -0.70
CA GLY A 63 -4.73 -3.84 -0.03
C GLY A 63 -4.43 -5.04 0.85
N HIS A 64 -5.19 -6.12 0.69
CA HIS A 64 -5.06 -7.43 1.34
C HIS A 64 -5.58 -7.58 2.78
N HIS A 65 -5.39 -6.58 3.65
CA HIS A 65 -5.86 -6.64 5.06
C HIS A 65 -7.30 -6.12 5.30
N TYR A 66 -8.01 -5.75 4.25
CA TYR A 66 -9.42 -5.31 4.24
C TYR A 66 -9.76 -4.09 5.10
N CYS A 67 -8.75 -3.32 5.52
CA CYS A 67 -8.93 -2.11 6.31
C CYS A 67 -8.50 -0.88 5.50
N ASN A 68 -9.38 0.11 5.35
CA ASN A 68 -8.99 1.38 4.76
C ASN A 68 -8.44 2.33 5.82
N VAL A 69 -7.30 2.95 5.50
CA VAL A 69 -6.69 4.02 6.30
C VAL A 69 -6.61 5.30 5.48
N LEU A 70 -6.50 6.43 6.15
CA LEU A 70 -6.31 7.71 5.47
C LEU A 70 -5.01 7.68 4.65
N PRO A 71 -4.98 8.31 3.46
CA PRO A 71 -3.75 8.46 2.70
C PRO A 71 -2.65 9.10 3.54
N PHE A 72 -1.44 8.56 3.42
CA PHE A 72 -0.26 9.06 4.12
C PHE A 72 0.95 9.07 3.18
N LYS A 73 2.06 9.69 3.62
CA LYS A 73 3.29 9.75 2.83
C LYS A 73 4.41 8.94 3.45
N ILE A 74 5.24 8.37 2.57
CA ILE A 74 6.58 7.88 2.89
C ILE A 74 7.52 8.55 1.87
N GLY A 75 8.37 9.45 2.36
CA GLY A 75 9.10 10.37 1.49
C GLY A 75 8.15 11.15 0.56
N ASN A 76 8.39 11.07 -0.75
CA ASN A 76 7.52 11.68 -1.77
C ASN A 76 6.34 10.80 -2.21
N THR A 77 6.30 9.54 -1.76
CA THR A 77 5.30 8.56 -2.20
C THR A 77 4.01 8.69 -1.40
N THR A 78 2.89 8.92 -2.09
CA THR A 78 1.57 8.92 -1.45
C THR A 78 1.00 7.51 -1.41
N MET A 79 0.86 6.98 -0.21
CA MET A 79 0.29 5.66 0.08
C MET A 79 -1.24 5.76 0.07
N VAL A 80 -1.91 4.89 -0.69
CA VAL A 80 -3.37 4.89 -0.79
C VAL A 80 -3.94 3.47 -0.79
N THR A 81 -5.16 3.33 -0.27
CA THR A 81 -5.92 2.08 -0.30
C THR A 81 -7.41 2.38 -0.42
N ASN A 82 -8.15 1.48 -1.06
CA ASN A 82 -9.61 1.57 -1.23
C ASN A 82 -10.21 0.15 -1.36
N GLN A 83 -10.15 -0.60 -0.27
CA GLN A 83 -10.53 -2.00 -0.18
C GLN A 83 -12.03 -2.12 0.10
N LEU A 84 -12.69 -3.06 -0.58
CA LEU A 84 -14.10 -3.38 -0.33
C LEU A 84 -14.28 -4.17 0.98
N GLY A 85 -13.35 -5.08 1.27
CA GLY A 85 -13.49 -5.98 2.42
C GLY A 85 -14.64 -6.97 2.29
N TYR A 86 -14.89 -7.71 3.36
CA TYR A 86 -16.01 -8.63 3.44
C TYR A 86 -17.28 -7.87 3.83
N VAL A 87 -18.20 -7.73 2.87
CA VAL A 87 -19.47 -6.99 3.07
C VAL A 87 -20.30 -7.55 4.23
N MET A 88 -20.32 -8.88 4.35
CA MET A 88 -21.03 -9.58 5.43
C MET A 88 -20.45 -9.30 6.83
N ARG A 89 -19.24 -8.75 6.92
CA ARG A 89 -18.58 -8.37 8.18
C ARG A 89 -18.53 -6.86 8.40
N GLY A 90 -19.17 -6.05 7.55
CA GLY A 90 -19.19 -4.60 7.70
C GLY A 90 -17.86 -3.91 7.37
N GLU A 91 -16.94 -4.56 6.64
CA GLU A 91 -15.63 -3.96 6.33
C GLU A 91 -15.69 -2.90 5.23
N GLN A 92 -16.78 -2.88 4.45
CA GLN A 92 -17.00 -2.00 3.30
C GLN A 92 -17.30 -0.54 3.62
N HIS A 93 -17.50 -0.17 4.90
CA HIS A 93 -18.00 1.17 5.26
C HIS A 93 -17.10 2.33 4.80
N LEU A 94 -15.80 2.07 4.65
CA LEU A 94 -14.84 3.07 4.18
C LEU A 94 -14.49 2.94 2.68
N PHE A 95 -15.05 1.95 1.99
CA PHE A 95 -14.88 1.79 0.56
C PHE A 95 -15.58 2.93 -0.18
N LYS A 96 -14.84 3.57 -1.09
CA LYS A 96 -15.36 4.64 -1.94
C LYS A 96 -15.62 4.11 -3.34
N HIS A 97 -16.90 3.96 -3.68
CA HIS A 97 -17.30 3.66 -5.05
C HIS A 97 -16.96 4.84 -5.97
N GLY A 98 -16.36 4.57 -7.14
CA GLY A 98 -15.94 5.62 -8.07
C GLY A 98 -14.73 6.46 -7.61
N ALA A 99 -13.87 5.93 -6.73
CA ALA A 99 -12.66 6.63 -6.34
C ALA A 99 -11.72 6.89 -7.54
N VAL A 100 -11.35 8.15 -7.75
CA VAL A 100 -10.43 8.59 -8.81
C VAL A 100 -9.23 9.29 -8.19
N ARG A 101 -8.05 9.12 -8.80
CA ARG A 101 -6.84 9.87 -8.46
C ARG A 101 -6.24 10.47 -9.72
N VAL A 102 -5.94 11.76 -9.67
CA VAL A 102 -5.24 12.48 -10.74
C VAL A 102 -3.74 12.46 -10.44
N ILE A 103 -2.93 12.13 -11.46
CA ILE A 103 -1.48 11.88 -11.38
C ILE A 103 -0.72 12.97 -12.13
#